data_AF-A0A8S3GEP6-F1
#
_entry.id   AF-A0A8S3GEP6-F1
#
_cell.length_a   1.000
_cell.length_b   1.000
_cell.length_c   1.000
_cell.angle_alpha   90.00
_cell.angle_beta   90.00
_cell.angle_gamma   90.00
#
_symmetry.space_group_name_H-M   'P 1'
#
loop_
_entity.id
_entity.type
_entity.pdbx_description
1 polymer ?
#
loop_
_entity_poly.entity_id
_entity_poly.type
_entity_poly.pdbx_seq_one_letter_code
_entity_poly.pdbx_strand_id
1 'polypeptide(L)'
;MASLIGDFVLTLREKSLLPCIVFTDSRSLCEELAESVAQYFEELEAKLRQTKYKNQIEALERRLVQIDKSQKSSKAKKAVKTASKRKAGDDDEEKGNDKPGELQMMEEEDKSQLRLSGYEQDLLNGILEEGTLANRRTCDRDLVDRLMERATSGSPRLARYIKRGVAYHHAQLNGKSRLAVEGLFRNRYVQIIFSTWTLALGVHMPTKTVAFVKDSIQLDALQYRQSSGRAGRRGFDVQGNIVFIDIPMSKIRHLTVAAIPDIQTHITTSITFLMRLLYLYTNAEDKKDAINRSLIALQCPFNGQTSMTNRLIDIQTRFHTMYTLDFLYRLNFIDHQGDLIGLGGFITNLHDFESANILFAYLLDTKLFHEMNDEEEIVNLLAYLFTSMPLLMTQQRANSPLSMKDKILFNSKFCLRTVSPEIRSR
;
A
#
# COMPACT_ATOMS: atom_id res chain seq x y z
N MET A 1 -3.97 -0.59 -24.49
CA MET A 1 -3.48 0.19 -23.32
C MET A 1 -2.02 -0.10 -23.00
N ALA A 2 -1.59 -1.36 -22.91
CA ALA A 2 -0.21 -1.76 -22.63
C ALA A 2 0.86 -1.11 -23.56
N SER A 3 0.61 -1.11 -24.87
CA SER A 3 1.51 -0.42 -25.83
C SER A 3 1.53 1.10 -25.62
N LEU A 4 0.35 1.70 -25.47
CA LEU A 4 0.19 3.14 -25.27
C LEU A 4 0.94 3.65 -24.02
N ILE A 5 0.91 2.89 -22.91
CA ILE A 5 1.61 3.31 -21.69
C ILE A 5 3.13 3.18 -21.84
N GLY A 6 3.63 2.18 -22.58
CA GLY A 6 5.05 2.05 -22.92
C GLY A 6 5.56 3.25 -23.73
N ASP A 7 4.84 3.62 -24.79
CA ASP A 7 5.17 4.78 -25.63
C ASP A 7 5.08 6.10 -24.86
N PHE A 8 4.08 6.23 -23.98
CA PHE A 8 3.95 7.37 -23.07
C PHE A 8 5.19 7.50 -22.16
N VAL A 9 5.63 6.40 -21.56
CA VAL A 9 6.79 6.37 -20.68
C VAL A 9 8.07 6.74 -21.43
N LEU A 10 8.25 6.27 -22.67
CA LEU A 10 9.36 6.69 -23.52
C LEU A 10 9.31 8.18 -23.82
N THR A 11 8.14 8.71 -24.18
CA THR A 11 7.95 10.13 -24.43
C THR A 11 8.32 10.98 -23.22
N LEU A 12 7.97 10.52 -22.01
CA LEU A 12 8.37 11.18 -20.76
C LEU A 12 9.89 11.18 -20.57
N ARG A 13 10.56 10.07 -20.90
CA ARG A 13 12.02 9.94 -20.82
C ARG A 13 12.70 10.90 -21.81
N GLU A 14 12.28 10.89 -23.07
CA GLU A 14 12.85 11.73 -24.13
C GLU A 14 12.72 13.22 -23.82
N LYS A 15 11.55 13.63 -23.31
CA LYS A 15 11.29 15.02 -22.90
C LYS A 15 11.84 15.38 -21.52
N SER A 16 12.56 14.48 -20.85
CA SER A 16 13.10 14.67 -19.50
C SER A 16 12.03 15.09 -18.47
N LEU A 17 10.83 14.51 -18.55
CA LEU A 17 9.66 14.80 -17.71
C LEU A 17 9.54 13.88 -16.48
N LEU A 18 10.54 13.04 -16.23
CA LEU A 18 10.64 12.19 -15.05
C LEU A 18 11.22 12.96 -13.84
N PRO A 19 10.86 12.61 -12.59
CA PRO A 19 10.02 11.49 -12.16
C PRO A 19 8.51 11.77 -12.29
N CYS A 20 7.73 10.70 -12.45
CA CYS A 20 6.29 10.74 -12.69
C CYS A 20 5.52 9.84 -11.70
N ILE A 21 4.37 10.32 -11.21
CA ILE A 21 3.37 9.46 -10.55
C ILE A 21 2.15 9.37 -11.46
N VAL A 22 1.68 8.15 -11.69
CA VAL A 22 0.50 7.85 -12.49
C VAL A 22 -0.61 7.37 -11.54
N PHE A 23 -1.69 8.13 -11.46
CA PHE A 23 -2.84 7.81 -10.63
C PHE A 23 -3.93 7.06 -11.40
N THR A 24 -4.49 6.05 -10.75
CA THR A 24 -5.63 5.26 -11.19
C THR A 24 -6.47 4.85 -9.97
N ASP A 25 -7.73 4.49 -10.19
CA ASP A 25 -8.63 4.01 -9.13
C ASP A 25 -8.42 2.52 -8.81
N SER A 26 -8.21 1.70 -9.83
CA SER A 26 -8.15 0.24 -9.68
C SER A 26 -6.76 -0.26 -9.30
N ARG A 27 -6.70 -1.10 -8.27
CA ARG A 27 -5.50 -1.81 -7.79
C ARG A 27 -4.94 -2.75 -8.86
N SER A 28 -5.80 -3.55 -9.48
CA SER A 28 -5.41 -4.46 -10.56
C SER A 28 -4.81 -3.69 -11.72
N LEU A 29 -5.38 -2.53 -12.06
CA LEU A 29 -4.85 -1.69 -13.13
C LEU A 29 -3.48 -1.09 -12.76
N CYS A 30 -3.22 -0.72 -11.50
CA CYS A 30 -1.87 -0.29 -11.07
C CYS A 30 -0.82 -1.37 -11.35
N GLU A 31 -1.12 -2.61 -10.97
CA GLU A 31 -0.20 -3.75 -11.13
C GLU A 31 -0.02 -4.10 -12.61
N GLU A 32 -1.11 -4.17 -13.39
CA GLU A 32 -1.08 -4.43 -14.84
C GLU A 32 -0.28 -3.36 -15.60
N LEU A 33 -0.44 -2.08 -15.27
CA LEU A 33 0.31 -1.00 -15.91
C LEU A 33 1.80 -1.08 -15.56
N ALA A 34 2.14 -1.34 -14.28
CA ALA A 34 3.53 -1.52 -13.87
C ALA A 34 4.18 -2.73 -14.54
N GLU A 35 3.45 -3.85 -14.63
CA GLU A 35 3.88 -5.05 -15.32
C GLU A 35 4.10 -4.79 -16.81
N SER A 36 3.14 -4.15 -17.48
CA SER A 36 3.23 -3.83 -18.89
C SER A 36 4.45 -2.96 -19.23
N VAL A 37 4.75 -1.96 -18.40
CA VAL A 37 5.93 -1.10 -18.62
C VAL A 37 7.22 -1.87 -18.37
N ALA A 38 7.27 -2.71 -17.34
CA ALA A 38 8.44 -3.53 -17.07
C ALA A 38 8.71 -4.55 -18.19
N GLN A 39 7.67 -5.22 -18.69
CA GLN A 39 7.74 -6.13 -19.83
C GLN A 39 8.23 -5.40 -21.09
N TYR A 40 7.71 -4.20 -21.35
CA TYR A 40 8.15 -3.37 -22.48
C TYR A 40 9.66 -3.08 -22.45
N PHE A 41 10.20 -2.70 -21.29
CA PHE A 41 11.64 -2.46 -21.14
C PHE A 41 12.50 -3.73 -21.23
N GLU A 42 11.97 -4.87 -20.80
CA GLU A 42 12.63 -6.17 -20.97
C GLU A 42 12.70 -6.58 -22.43
N GLU A 43 11.61 -6.40 -23.18
CA GLU A 43 11.58 -6.64 -24.63
C GLU A 43 12.50 -5.68 -25.39
N LEU A 44 12.50 -4.39 -25.01
CA LEU A 44 13.39 -3.38 -25.58
C LEU A 44 14.86 -3.77 -25.35
N GLU A 45 15.20 -4.19 -24.13
CA GLU A 45 16.55 -4.66 -23.81
C GLU A 45 16.92 -5.92 -24.61
N ALA A 46 16.02 -6.89 -24.72
CA ALA A 46 16.26 -8.10 -25.52
C ALA A 46 16.56 -7.75 -27.00
N LYS A 47 15.79 -6.81 -27.58
CA LYS A 47 16.02 -6.31 -28.95
C LYS A 47 17.35 -5.60 -29.07
N LEU A 48 17.73 -4.76 -28.11
CA LEU A 48 19.02 -4.04 -28.11
C LEU A 48 20.21 -5.00 -28.02
N ARG A 49 20.12 -6.04 -27.19
CA ARG A 49 21.15 -7.09 -27.09
C ARG A 49 21.32 -7.86 -28.38
N GLN A 50 20.23 -8.17 -29.08
CA GLN A 50 20.26 -8.91 -30.35
C GLN A 50 20.73 -8.07 -31.55
N THR A 51 20.59 -6.75 -31.48
CA THR A 51 20.90 -5.85 -32.62
C THR A 51 22.20 -5.10 -32.37
N LYS A 52 22.15 -4.03 -31.57
CA LYS A 52 23.23 -3.06 -31.36
C LYS A 52 24.42 -3.66 -30.61
N TYR A 53 24.15 -4.47 -29.57
CA TYR A 53 25.20 -4.99 -28.69
C TYR A 53 25.63 -6.42 -29.02
N LYS A 54 25.04 -7.07 -30.03
CA LYS A 54 25.30 -8.49 -30.33
C LYS A 54 26.81 -8.78 -30.49
N ASN A 55 27.47 -8.02 -31.36
CA ASN A 55 28.90 -8.20 -31.63
C ASN A 55 29.77 -7.91 -30.39
N GLN A 56 29.35 -6.95 -29.56
CA GLN A 56 30.05 -6.58 -28.33
C GLN A 56 29.88 -7.65 -27.24
N ILE A 57 28.68 -8.19 -27.10
CA ILE A 57 28.37 -9.28 -26.16
C ILE A 57 29.13 -10.54 -26.57
N GLU A 58 29.11 -10.93 -27.85
CA GLU A 58 29.86 -12.09 -28.34
C GLU A 58 31.38 -11.92 -28.11
N ALA A 59 31.92 -10.71 -28.29
CA ALA A 59 33.32 -10.43 -28.00
C ALA A 59 33.63 -10.53 -26.50
N LEU A 60 32.74 -10.03 -25.63
CA LEU A 60 32.89 -10.10 -24.18
C LEU A 60 32.73 -11.52 -23.65
N GLU A 61 31.82 -12.34 -24.19
CA GLU A 61 31.66 -13.75 -23.82
C GLU A 61 32.92 -14.55 -24.17
N ARG A 62 33.53 -14.32 -25.34
CA ARG A 62 34.81 -14.92 -25.70
C ARG A 62 35.92 -14.51 -24.74
N ARG A 63 35.93 -13.23 -24.32
CA ARG A 63 36.89 -12.70 -23.34
C ARG A 63 36.68 -13.31 -21.96
N LEU A 64 35.43 -13.51 -21.53
CA LEU A 64 35.09 -14.19 -20.28
C LEU A 64 35.62 -15.63 -20.26
N VAL A 65 35.43 -16.37 -21.35
CA VAL A 65 35.95 -17.74 -21.50
C VAL A 65 37.49 -17.77 -21.47
N GLN A 66 38.16 -16.76 -22.04
CA GLN A 66 39.62 -16.62 -21.95
C GLN A 66 40.07 -16.32 -20.51
N ILE A 67 39.37 -15.43 -19.81
CA ILE A 67 39.62 -15.13 -18.40
C ILE A 67 39.45 -16.39 -17.55
N ASP A 68 38.38 -17.15 -17.72
CA ASP A 68 38.17 -18.40 -16.97
C ASP A 68 39.25 -19.46 -17.25
N LYS A 69 39.70 -19.60 -18.50
CA LYS A 69 40.82 -20.49 -18.87
C LYS A 69 42.14 -20.05 -18.24
N SER A 70 42.41 -18.74 -18.21
CA SER A 70 43.60 -18.17 -17.57
C SER A 70 43.56 -18.29 -16.03
N GLN A 71 42.40 -18.18 -15.42
CA GLN A 71 42.20 -18.39 -13.98
C GLN A 71 42.33 -19.86 -13.58
N LYS A 72 41.81 -20.79 -14.39
CA LYS A 72 41.98 -22.24 -14.17
C LYS A 72 43.45 -22.67 -14.30
N SER A 73 44.16 -22.16 -15.31
CA SER A 73 45.59 -22.45 -15.51
C SER A 73 46.49 -21.81 -14.44
N SER A 74 46.17 -20.61 -13.95
CA SER A 74 46.87 -19.99 -12.82
C SER A 74 46.57 -20.67 -11.47
N LYS A 75 45.33 -21.12 -11.23
CA LYS A 75 44.97 -21.95 -10.05
C LYS A 75 45.65 -23.33 -10.09
N ALA A 76 45.74 -23.97 -11.27
CA ALA A 76 46.48 -25.21 -11.46
C ALA A 76 47.99 -25.01 -11.22
N LYS A 77 48.59 -23.93 -11.74
CA LYS A 77 49.99 -23.56 -11.47
C LYS A 77 50.24 -23.24 -9.99
N LYS A 78 49.30 -22.58 -9.30
CA LYS A 78 49.37 -22.35 -7.85
C LYS A 78 49.31 -23.65 -7.06
N ALA A 79 48.38 -24.57 -7.39
CA ALA A 79 48.26 -25.87 -6.74
C ALA A 79 49.50 -26.76 -6.92
N VAL A 80 50.13 -26.71 -8.10
CA VAL A 80 51.40 -27.41 -8.38
C VAL A 80 52.56 -26.78 -7.58
N LYS A 81 52.62 -25.45 -7.45
CA LYS A 81 53.62 -24.76 -6.61
C LYS A 81 53.44 -25.04 -5.11
N THR A 82 52.21 -25.09 -4.56
CA THR A 82 51.99 -25.48 -3.16
C THR A 82 52.26 -26.96 -2.90
N ALA A 83 52.05 -27.84 -3.89
CA ALA A 83 52.43 -29.26 -3.80
C ALA A 83 53.96 -29.46 -3.86
N SER A 84 54.67 -28.69 -4.69
CA SER A 84 56.14 -28.68 -4.76
C SER A 84 56.78 -28.11 -3.48
N LYS A 85 56.19 -27.07 -2.87
CA LYS A 85 56.68 -26.47 -1.63
C LYS A 85 56.45 -27.33 -0.38
N ARG A 86 55.58 -28.35 -0.45
CA ARG A 86 55.42 -29.37 0.60
C ARG A 86 56.37 -30.57 0.45
N LYS A 87 57.11 -30.67 -0.67
CA LYS A 87 58.10 -31.73 -0.93
C LYS A 87 59.56 -31.28 -0.75
N ALA A 88 59.81 -29.99 -0.57
CA ALA A 88 61.11 -29.44 -0.20
C ALA A 88 60.99 -28.82 1.19
N GLY A 89 61.15 -29.67 2.20
CA GLY A 89 61.27 -29.27 3.60
C GLY A 89 62.42 -30.08 4.18
N ASP A 90 63.64 -29.65 3.90
CA ASP A 90 64.71 -29.55 4.88
C ASP A 90 65.85 -28.71 4.28
N ASP A 91 66.48 -27.96 5.19
CA ASP A 91 67.78 -27.29 5.10
C ASP A 91 67.92 -25.86 4.51
N ASP A 92 68.40 -25.03 5.45
CA ASP A 92 69.27 -23.85 5.38
C ASP A 92 68.72 -22.44 5.14
N GLU A 93 68.89 -21.65 6.22
CA GLU A 93 68.99 -20.19 6.25
C GLU A 93 70.24 -19.74 5.48
N GLU A 94 70.08 -18.87 4.46
CA GLU A 94 70.98 -17.72 4.30
C GLU A 94 70.45 -16.66 3.32
N LYS A 95 70.97 -15.45 3.54
CA LYS A 95 70.51 -14.14 3.05
C LYS A 95 70.58 -13.97 1.52
N GLY A 96 69.54 -13.33 0.97
CA GLY A 96 69.57 -12.71 -0.35
C GLY A 96 68.44 -11.67 -0.48
N ASN A 97 68.79 -10.39 -0.39
CA ASN A 97 67.87 -9.26 -0.48
C ASN A 97 67.60 -8.92 -1.96
N ASP A 98 66.78 -9.71 -2.64
CA ASP A 98 66.26 -9.38 -3.97
C ASP A 98 64.86 -8.76 -3.83
N LYS A 99 64.76 -7.51 -4.27
CA LYS A 99 63.56 -6.65 -4.20
C LYS A 99 62.32 -7.37 -4.78
N PRO A 100 61.30 -7.71 -3.98
CA PRO A 100 60.07 -8.33 -4.45
C PRO A 100 59.06 -7.27 -4.96
N GLY A 101 59.53 -6.24 -5.67
CA GLY A 101 58.71 -5.08 -6.03
C GLY A 101 58.16 -5.12 -7.47
N GLU A 102 59.01 -5.42 -8.46
CA GLU A 102 58.64 -5.20 -9.88
C GLU A 102 57.76 -6.33 -10.47
N LEU A 103 57.97 -7.58 -10.05
CA LEU A 103 57.16 -8.72 -10.48
C LEU A 103 55.75 -8.71 -9.86
N GLN A 104 55.58 -8.18 -8.64
CA GLN A 104 54.25 -8.03 -8.02
C GLN A 104 53.45 -6.92 -8.70
N MET A 105 54.11 -5.83 -9.12
CA MET A 105 53.46 -4.74 -9.87
C MET A 105 52.98 -5.20 -11.25
N MET A 106 53.80 -5.95 -12.02
CA MET A 106 53.36 -6.53 -13.30
C MET A 106 52.24 -7.57 -13.14
N GLU A 107 52.30 -8.43 -12.10
CA GLU A 107 51.26 -9.43 -11.83
C GLU A 107 49.93 -8.84 -11.30
N GLU A 108 49.95 -7.62 -10.75
CA GLU A 108 48.75 -6.88 -10.33
C GLU A 108 48.16 -6.06 -11.48
N GLU A 109 49.00 -5.46 -12.33
CA GLU A 109 48.59 -4.78 -13.56
C GLU A 109 47.89 -5.75 -14.53
N ASP A 110 48.42 -6.95 -14.74
CA ASP A 110 47.79 -7.99 -15.58
C ASP A 110 46.44 -8.47 -15.00
N LYS A 111 46.33 -8.57 -13.67
CA LYS A 111 45.05 -8.94 -13.02
C LYS A 111 43.99 -7.86 -13.13
N SER A 112 44.40 -6.59 -13.18
CA SER A 112 43.48 -5.46 -13.36
C SER A 112 42.92 -5.41 -14.79
N GLN A 113 43.74 -5.75 -15.80
CA GLN A 113 43.32 -5.86 -17.21
C GLN A 113 42.43 -7.09 -17.50
N LEU A 114 42.46 -8.09 -16.61
CA LEU A 114 41.64 -9.31 -16.68
C LEU A 114 40.29 -9.20 -15.95
N ARG A 115 39.98 -8.09 -15.29
CA ARG A 115 38.66 -7.86 -14.70
C ARG A 115 37.79 -7.12 -15.70
N LEU A 116 36.60 -7.66 -15.98
CA LEU A 116 35.60 -6.93 -16.76
C LEU A 116 35.33 -5.60 -16.06
N SER A 117 35.31 -4.52 -16.84
CA SER A 117 34.82 -3.21 -16.39
C SER A 117 33.38 -3.35 -15.87
N GLY A 118 32.97 -2.49 -14.92
CA GLY A 118 31.58 -2.47 -14.43
C GLY A 118 30.56 -2.28 -15.57
N TYR A 119 30.92 -1.55 -16.62
CA TYR A 119 30.11 -1.42 -17.84
C TYR A 119 30.04 -2.73 -18.64
N GLU A 120 31.14 -3.47 -18.74
CA GLU A 120 31.19 -4.75 -19.45
C GLU A 120 30.43 -5.85 -18.68
N GLN A 121 30.47 -5.82 -17.34
CA GLN A 121 29.64 -6.69 -16.49
C GLN A 121 28.15 -6.38 -16.64
N ASP A 122 27.79 -5.09 -16.71
CA ASP A 122 26.41 -4.66 -16.94
C ASP A 122 25.90 -5.04 -18.34
N LEU A 123 26.77 -5.02 -19.35
CA LEU A 123 26.45 -5.45 -20.72
C LEU A 123 26.16 -6.95 -20.83
N LEU A 124 26.86 -7.77 -20.03
CA LEU A 124 26.72 -9.23 -20.02
C LEU A 124 25.52 -9.69 -19.16
N ASN A 125 25.50 -9.26 -17.88
CA ASN A 125 24.62 -9.81 -16.85
C ASN A 125 23.77 -8.75 -16.14
N GLY A 126 24.06 -7.46 -16.35
CA GLY A 126 23.31 -6.37 -15.74
C GLY A 126 22.11 -5.94 -16.57
N ILE A 127 21.50 -4.83 -16.16
CA ILE A 127 20.43 -4.17 -16.93
C ILE A 127 21.04 -2.96 -17.62
N LEU A 128 20.86 -2.88 -18.94
CA LEU A 128 21.34 -1.76 -19.76
C LEU A 128 20.70 -0.43 -19.33
N GLU A 129 21.46 0.67 -19.36
CA GLU A 129 20.94 2.02 -19.10
C GLU A 129 19.80 2.41 -20.06
N GLU A 130 19.83 1.91 -21.30
CA GLU A 130 18.79 2.12 -22.31
C GLU A 130 17.51 1.32 -21.98
N GLY A 131 17.62 0.17 -21.29
CA GLY A 131 16.53 -0.73 -20.91
C GLY A 131 15.99 -0.53 -19.50
N THR A 132 16.31 0.59 -18.85
CA THR A 132 15.81 0.92 -17.51
C THR A 132 15.52 2.40 -17.37
N LEU A 133 14.57 2.71 -16.50
CA LEU A 133 14.35 4.05 -15.98
C LEU A 133 15.08 4.26 -14.65
N ALA A 134 15.69 3.22 -14.08
CA ALA A 134 16.31 3.32 -12.77
C ALA A 134 17.50 4.28 -12.81
N ASN A 135 17.46 5.32 -11.99
CA ASN A 135 18.59 6.24 -11.91
C ASN A 135 19.66 5.70 -10.96
N ARG A 136 20.66 5.03 -11.50
CA ARG A 136 21.76 4.41 -10.73
C ARG A 136 22.88 5.38 -10.35
N ARG A 137 22.93 6.57 -10.96
CA ARG A 137 24.08 7.48 -10.86
C ARG A 137 24.04 8.38 -9.63
N THR A 138 22.85 8.77 -9.18
CA THR A 138 22.65 9.71 -8.06
C THR A 138 22.29 9.04 -6.74
N CYS A 139 22.18 7.70 -6.69
CA CYS A 139 21.69 7.00 -5.51
C CYS A 139 22.82 6.33 -4.73
N ASP A 140 22.74 6.40 -3.40
CA ASP A 140 23.57 5.59 -2.51
C ASP A 140 23.23 4.09 -2.70
N ARG A 141 24.21 3.29 -3.14
CA ARG A 141 24.01 1.87 -3.46
C ARG A 141 23.58 1.07 -2.24
N ASP A 142 24.19 1.31 -1.08
CA ASP A 142 23.91 0.55 0.15
C ASP A 142 22.48 0.81 0.64
N LEU A 143 22.01 2.05 0.49
CA LEU A 143 20.63 2.40 0.83
C LEU A 143 19.64 1.75 -0.12
N VAL A 144 19.91 1.78 -1.43
CA VAL A 144 19.06 1.15 -2.44
C VAL A 144 18.95 -0.34 -2.18
N ASP A 145 20.06 -1.03 -1.90
CA ASP A 145 20.06 -2.47 -1.66
C ASP A 145 19.24 -2.86 -0.43
N ARG A 146 19.36 -2.10 0.68
CA ARG A 146 18.52 -2.29 1.88
C ARG A 146 17.03 -2.07 1.59
N LEU A 147 16.69 -1.06 0.79
CA LEU A 147 15.29 -0.78 0.43
C LEU A 147 14.75 -1.81 -0.55
N MET A 148 15.58 -2.29 -1.49
CA MET A 148 15.25 -3.37 -2.40
C MET A 148 14.91 -4.65 -1.64
N GLU A 149 15.74 -5.03 -0.67
CA GLU A 149 15.50 -6.20 0.17
C GLU A 149 14.14 -6.10 0.88
N ARG A 150 13.86 -4.95 1.51
CA ARG A 150 12.57 -4.69 2.18
C ARG A 150 11.37 -4.71 1.22
N ALA A 151 11.54 -4.25 -0.02
CA ALA A 151 10.50 -4.32 -1.03
C ALA A 151 10.23 -5.78 -1.45
N THR A 152 11.30 -6.59 -1.60
CA THR A 152 11.22 -7.98 -2.07
C THR A 152 10.56 -8.93 -1.08
N SER A 153 10.62 -8.66 0.23
CA SER A 153 10.04 -9.54 1.26
C SER A 153 8.52 -9.71 1.15
N GLY A 154 7.82 -8.84 0.41
CA GLY A 154 6.37 -8.92 0.24
C GLY A 154 5.90 -9.39 -1.15
N SER A 155 6.68 -9.15 -2.21
CA SER A 155 6.31 -9.54 -3.58
C SER A 155 7.55 -9.64 -4.48
N PRO A 156 7.87 -10.81 -5.04
CA PRO A 156 8.98 -10.95 -5.98
C PRO A 156 8.73 -10.23 -7.32
N ARG A 157 7.46 -10.03 -7.70
CA ARG A 157 7.10 -9.28 -8.92
C ARG A 157 7.48 -7.80 -8.79
N LEU A 158 7.21 -7.20 -7.63
CA LEU A 158 7.57 -5.81 -7.36
C LEU A 158 9.09 -5.57 -7.47
N ALA A 159 9.89 -6.53 -7.00
CA ALA A 159 11.35 -6.46 -7.12
C ALA A 159 11.83 -6.40 -8.59
N ARG A 160 11.22 -7.20 -9.46
CA ARG A 160 11.50 -7.19 -10.91
C ARG A 160 11.23 -5.81 -11.51
N TYR A 161 10.10 -5.19 -11.15
CA TYR A 161 9.72 -3.88 -11.68
C TYR A 161 10.64 -2.77 -11.16
N ILE A 162 10.98 -2.79 -9.87
CA ILE A 162 11.83 -1.76 -9.27
C ILE A 162 13.23 -1.76 -9.91
N LYS A 163 13.78 -2.93 -10.27
CA LYS A 163 15.05 -3.01 -11.01
C LYS A 163 15.03 -2.25 -12.35
N ARG A 164 13.84 -2.07 -12.94
CA ARG A 164 13.57 -1.28 -14.15
C ARG A 164 13.26 0.19 -13.88
N GLY A 165 13.25 0.62 -12.62
CA GLY A 165 12.89 1.98 -12.22
C GLY A 165 11.39 2.25 -12.21
N VAL A 166 10.57 1.19 -12.18
CA VAL A 166 9.10 1.22 -12.18
C VAL A 166 8.59 0.58 -10.90
N ALA A 167 7.58 1.14 -10.26
CA ALA A 167 6.93 0.51 -9.12
C ALA A 167 5.42 0.75 -9.12
N TYR A 168 4.69 0.01 -8.28
CA TYR A 168 3.30 0.28 -7.99
C TYR A 168 3.09 0.51 -6.49
N HIS A 169 2.07 1.27 -6.11
CA HIS A 169 1.74 1.59 -4.72
C HIS A 169 0.22 1.61 -4.49
N HIS A 170 -0.28 0.74 -3.61
CA HIS A 170 -1.67 0.73 -3.16
C HIS A 170 -1.77 0.14 -1.74
N ALA A 171 -2.93 0.24 -1.11
CA ALA A 171 -3.14 -0.09 0.30
C ALA A 171 -2.84 -1.56 0.69
N GLN A 172 -2.95 -2.52 -0.25
CA GLN A 172 -2.74 -3.96 -0.01
C GLN A 172 -1.27 -4.36 -0.01
N LEU A 173 -0.35 -3.46 -0.43
CA LEU A 173 1.06 -3.72 -0.25
C LEU A 173 1.41 -3.70 1.24
N ASN A 174 2.22 -4.68 1.64
CA ASN A 174 2.79 -4.76 2.98
C ASN A 174 3.42 -3.42 3.37
N GLY A 175 3.22 -2.98 4.62
CA GLY A 175 3.70 -1.67 5.08
C GLY A 175 5.20 -1.46 4.84
N LYS A 176 6.01 -2.52 5.00
CA LYS A 176 7.45 -2.51 4.69
C LYS A 176 7.72 -2.24 3.20
N SER A 177 6.99 -2.89 2.31
CA SER A 177 7.11 -2.70 0.85
C SER A 177 6.66 -1.31 0.42
N ARG A 178 5.57 -0.78 1.00
CA ARG A 178 5.12 0.61 0.74
C ARG A 178 6.19 1.63 1.09
N LEU A 179 6.71 1.56 2.32
CA LEU A 179 7.77 2.46 2.78
C LEU A 179 9.05 2.33 1.94
N ALA A 180 9.37 1.12 1.48
CA ALA A 180 10.50 0.88 0.60
C ALA A 180 10.34 1.56 -0.76
N VAL A 181 9.18 1.40 -1.42
CA VAL A 181 8.87 2.05 -2.71
C VAL A 181 8.92 3.57 -2.57
N GLU A 182 8.34 4.13 -1.51
CA GLU A 182 8.39 5.56 -1.23
C GLU A 182 9.83 6.06 -1.01
N GLY A 183 10.65 5.29 -0.30
CA GLY A 183 12.07 5.58 -0.10
C GLY A 183 12.86 5.58 -1.40
N LEU A 184 12.65 4.56 -2.25
CA LEU A 184 13.32 4.42 -3.54
C LEU A 184 12.95 5.56 -4.50
N PHE A 185 11.70 6.02 -4.46
CA PHE A 185 11.24 7.14 -5.27
C PHE A 185 11.77 8.49 -4.78
N ARG A 186 11.80 8.73 -3.46
CA ARG A 186 12.42 9.93 -2.87
C ARG A 186 13.91 10.04 -3.23
N ASN A 187 14.61 8.91 -3.27
CA ASN A 187 16.01 8.83 -3.71
C ASN A 187 16.18 8.89 -5.24
N ARG A 188 15.09 9.04 -6.01
CA ARG A 188 15.08 9.05 -7.49
C ARG A 188 15.55 7.75 -8.14
N TYR A 189 15.67 6.65 -7.40
CA TYR A 189 15.99 5.36 -8.01
C TYR A 189 14.82 4.89 -8.89
N VAL A 190 13.60 4.88 -8.34
CA VAL A 190 12.37 4.68 -9.10
C VAL A 190 11.95 6.02 -9.72
N GLN A 191 11.69 6.03 -11.03
CA GLN A 191 11.28 7.23 -11.76
C GLN A 191 9.78 7.26 -12.06
N ILE A 192 9.11 6.10 -12.08
CA ILE A 192 7.68 6.00 -12.32
C ILE A 192 7.01 5.14 -11.25
N ILE A 193 5.94 5.68 -10.65
CA ILE A 193 5.06 4.93 -9.76
C ILE A 193 3.64 4.93 -10.31
N PHE A 194 3.02 3.75 -10.37
CA PHE A 194 1.57 3.59 -10.56
C PHE A 194 0.88 3.47 -9.22
N SER A 195 -0.10 4.33 -8.92
CA SER A 195 -0.70 4.34 -7.59
C SER A 195 -2.18 4.65 -7.56
N THR A 196 -2.83 4.15 -6.51
CA THR A 196 -4.16 4.59 -6.10
C THR A 196 -4.13 5.99 -5.47
N TRP A 197 -5.29 6.65 -5.40
CA TRP A 197 -5.45 8.01 -4.86
C TRP A 197 -4.82 8.23 -3.47
N THR A 198 -4.72 7.18 -2.67
CA THR A 198 -4.14 7.19 -1.33
C THR A 198 -2.73 7.78 -1.26
N LEU A 199 -1.92 7.64 -2.32
CA LEU A 199 -0.56 8.18 -2.35
C LEU A 199 -0.52 9.71 -2.43
N ALA A 200 -1.59 10.33 -2.94
CA ALA A 200 -1.70 11.78 -2.97
C ALA A 200 -1.83 12.38 -1.56
N LEU A 201 -2.27 11.58 -0.58
CA LEU A 201 -2.54 11.99 0.79
C LEU A 201 -1.35 11.65 1.70
N GLY A 202 -0.84 12.63 2.45
CA GLY A 202 0.03 12.37 3.60
C GLY A 202 1.50 12.01 3.35
N VAL A 203 1.98 11.94 2.10
CA VAL A 203 3.39 11.61 1.80
C VAL A 203 4.12 12.74 1.07
N HIS A 204 5.32 13.10 1.53
CA HIS A 204 6.18 14.09 0.86
C HIS A 204 6.94 13.47 -0.33
N MET A 205 6.26 13.37 -1.48
CA MET A 205 6.84 12.91 -2.75
C MET A 205 6.48 13.85 -3.90
N PRO A 206 7.18 14.98 -4.05
CA PRO A 206 6.97 15.88 -5.17
C PRO A 206 7.55 15.27 -6.46
N THR A 207 6.83 15.42 -7.56
CA THR A 207 7.19 14.84 -8.87
C THR A 207 7.30 15.91 -9.92
N LYS A 208 7.98 15.61 -11.03
CA LYS A 208 8.02 16.55 -12.17
C LYS A 208 6.73 16.48 -12.97
N THR A 209 6.16 15.29 -13.06
CA THR A 209 4.93 15.01 -13.80
C THR A 209 3.95 14.21 -12.94
N VAL A 210 2.66 14.50 -13.10
CA VAL A 210 1.56 13.69 -12.60
C VAL A 210 0.70 13.29 -13.78
N ALA A 211 0.33 12.02 -13.87
CA ALA A 211 -0.56 11.51 -14.90
C ALA A 211 -1.81 10.90 -14.29
N PHE A 212 -2.94 11.02 -14.97
CA PHE A 212 -4.20 10.37 -14.62
C PHE A 212 -4.58 9.41 -15.74
N VAL A 213 -4.84 8.15 -15.39
CA VAL A 213 -5.18 7.10 -16.36
C VAL A 213 -6.60 6.62 -16.12
N LYS A 214 -7.38 6.62 -17.21
CA LYS A 214 -8.76 6.13 -17.30
C LYS A 214 -9.74 6.96 -16.47
N ASP A 215 -10.93 7.17 -17.01
CA ASP A 215 -12.00 7.82 -16.27
C ASP A 215 -12.48 6.95 -15.07
N SER A 216 -12.61 7.56 -13.91
CA SER A 216 -13.20 6.97 -12.70
C SER A 216 -14.09 7.99 -11.99
N ILE A 217 -15.20 7.51 -11.42
CA ILE A 217 -16.10 8.29 -10.57
C ILE A 217 -15.36 8.90 -9.38
N GLN A 218 -14.31 8.23 -8.87
CA GLN A 218 -13.50 8.71 -7.75
C GLN A 218 -12.54 9.86 -8.11
N LEU A 219 -12.28 10.08 -9.41
CA LEU A 219 -11.53 11.27 -9.84
C LEU A 219 -12.44 12.49 -9.79
N ASP A 220 -12.53 13.09 -8.62
CA ASP A 220 -13.23 14.35 -8.35
C ASP A 220 -12.27 15.55 -8.29
N ALA A 221 -12.80 16.74 -8.06
CA ALA A 221 -12.02 17.97 -7.99
C ALA A 221 -11.00 17.96 -6.83
N LEU A 222 -11.32 17.33 -5.70
CA LEU A 222 -10.44 17.24 -4.53
C LEU A 222 -9.26 16.31 -4.83
N GLN A 223 -9.53 15.09 -5.30
CA GLN A 223 -8.51 14.12 -5.68
C GLN A 223 -7.61 14.65 -6.79
N TYR A 224 -8.21 15.31 -7.79
CA TYR A 224 -7.45 15.99 -8.84
C TYR A 224 -6.52 17.05 -8.24
N ARG A 225 -7.01 17.95 -7.38
CA ARG A 225 -6.19 19.02 -6.79
C ARG A 225 -5.07 18.48 -5.89
N GLN A 226 -5.37 17.47 -5.07
CA GLN A 226 -4.39 16.83 -4.19
C GLN A 226 -3.29 16.10 -4.98
N SER A 227 -3.69 15.41 -6.04
CA SER A 227 -2.77 14.64 -6.89
C SER A 227 -1.94 15.55 -7.78
N SER A 228 -2.59 16.48 -8.50
CA SER A 228 -1.91 17.43 -9.40
C SER A 228 -1.01 18.41 -8.66
N GLY A 229 -1.34 18.76 -7.41
CA GLY A 229 -0.49 19.59 -6.55
C GLY A 229 0.87 18.95 -6.20
N ARG A 230 1.08 17.67 -6.51
CA ARG A 230 2.38 17.00 -6.40
C ARG A 230 3.30 17.27 -7.59
N ALA A 231 2.76 17.72 -8.72
CA ALA A 231 3.54 18.08 -9.89
C ALA A 231 4.29 19.40 -9.68
N GLY A 232 5.57 19.42 -10.05
CA GLY A 232 6.49 20.54 -9.87
C GLY A 232 7.26 20.44 -8.55
N ARG A 233 8.56 20.13 -8.63
CA ARG A 233 9.43 20.10 -7.46
C ARG A 233 10.02 21.50 -7.21
N ARG A 234 9.70 22.08 -6.05
CA ARG A 234 10.23 23.40 -5.62
C ARG A 234 11.76 23.41 -5.70
N GLY A 235 12.32 24.41 -6.38
CA GLY A 235 13.77 24.57 -6.55
C GLY A 235 14.43 23.67 -7.59
N PHE A 236 13.70 22.73 -8.20
CA PHE A 236 14.24 21.83 -9.24
C PHE A 236 13.55 21.96 -10.60
N ASP A 237 12.23 22.16 -10.61
CA ASP A 237 11.46 22.25 -11.84
C ASP A 237 10.88 23.66 -12.00
N VAL A 238 10.94 24.20 -13.23
CA VAL A 238 10.32 25.49 -13.59
C VAL A 238 8.79 25.40 -13.57
N GLN A 239 8.24 24.24 -13.96
CA GLN A 239 6.81 23.98 -14.02
C GLN A 239 6.49 22.52 -13.69
N GLY A 240 5.31 22.28 -13.14
CA GLY A 240 4.74 20.94 -12.96
C GLY A 240 3.94 20.53 -14.20
N ASN A 241 4.06 19.27 -14.61
CA ASN A 241 3.37 18.76 -15.80
C ASN A 241 2.21 17.84 -15.37
N ILE A 242 1.06 18.01 -16.02
CA ILE A 242 -0.13 17.19 -15.78
C ILE A 242 -0.53 16.53 -17.09
N VAL A 243 -0.70 15.21 -17.08
CA VAL A 243 -1.09 14.44 -18.27
C VAL A 243 -2.37 13.66 -17.98
N PHE A 244 -3.30 13.65 -18.93
CA PHE A 244 -4.51 12.84 -18.88
C PHE A 244 -4.45 11.79 -19.98
N ILE A 245 -4.73 10.53 -19.64
CA ILE A 245 -4.73 9.40 -20.55
C ILE A 245 -6.10 8.75 -20.46
N ASP A 246 -6.81 8.66 -21.58
CA ASP A 246 -8.13 8.01 -21.67
C ASP A 246 -9.19 8.63 -20.72
N ILE A 247 -9.20 9.97 -20.62
CA ILE A 247 -10.17 10.74 -19.84
C ILE A 247 -10.86 11.74 -20.78
N PRO A 248 -12.21 11.83 -20.77
CA PRO A 248 -12.94 12.69 -21.68
C PRO A 248 -12.65 14.17 -21.41
N MET A 249 -12.55 14.96 -22.49
CA MET A 249 -12.21 16.38 -22.40
C MET A 249 -13.22 17.19 -21.57
N SER A 250 -14.49 16.79 -21.56
CA SER A 250 -15.52 17.39 -20.70
C SER A 250 -15.15 17.29 -19.22
N LYS A 251 -14.70 16.12 -18.78
CA LYS A 251 -14.27 15.89 -17.40
C LYS A 251 -12.97 16.61 -17.10
N ILE A 252 -12.00 16.62 -18.02
CA ILE A 252 -10.74 17.38 -17.84
C ILE A 252 -11.05 18.86 -17.58
N ARG A 253 -11.89 19.47 -18.41
CA ARG A 253 -12.30 20.88 -18.24
C ARG A 253 -12.97 21.12 -16.90
N HIS A 254 -13.87 20.22 -16.50
CA HIS A 254 -14.53 20.30 -15.20
C HIS A 254 -13.51 20.22 -14.05
N LEU A 255 -12.63 19.21 -14.01
CA LEU A 255 -11.64 19.04 -12.95
C LEU A 255 -10.69 20.24 -12.81
N THR A 256 -10.32 20.85 -13.93
CA THR A 256 -9.39 21.99 -13.94
C THR A 256 -10.01 23.24 -13.32
N VAL A 257 -11.32 23.46 -13.54
CA VAL A 257 -12.05 24.68 -13.13
C VAL A 257 -12.84 24.49 -11.84
N ALA A 258 -13.21 23.26 -11.51
CA ALA A 258 -14.08 22.95 -10.37
C ALA A 258 -13.50 23.48 -9.05
N ALA A 259 -14.39 24.05 -8.25
CA ALA A 259 -14.12 24.39 -6.87
C ALA A 259 -13.90 23.12 -6.04
N ILE A 260 -13.06 23.22 -5.02
CA ILE A 260 -12.88 22.14 -4.04
C ILE A 260 -14.18 22.05 -3.23
N PRO A 261 -14.70 20.82 -2.97
CA PRO A 261 -15.86 20.66 -2.11
C PRO A 261 -15.64 21.31 -0.75
N ASP A 262 -16.66 21.99 -0.23
CA ASP A 262 -16.61 22.50 1.13
C ASP A 262 -16.47 21.35 2.13
N ILE A 263 -15.80 21.65 3.25
CA ILE A 263 -15.67 20.68 4.34
C ILE A 263 -17.05 20.47 4.96
N GLN A 264 -17.69 19.37 4.60
CA GLN A 264 -18.94 18.93 5.19
C GLN A 264 -18.65 17.96 6.33
N THR A 265 -19.27 18.20 7.48
CA THR A 265 -19.20 17.28 8.61
C THR A 265 -20.17 16.13 8.39
N HIS A 266 -19.64 14.91 8.28
CA HIS A 266 -20.44 13.69 8.23
C HIS A 266 -20.32 12.94 9.56
N ILE A 267 -20.98 13.45 10.61
CA ILE A 267 -21.13 12.69 11.85
C ILE A 267 -22.29 11.72 11.67
N THR A 268 -22.00 10.43 11.64
CA THR A 268 -23.03 9.39 11.65
C THR A 268 -23.62 9.32 13.05
N THR A 269 -24.94 9.46 13.16
CA THR A 269 -25.67 9.20 14.42
C THR A 269 -25.78 7.69 14.58
N SER A 270 -24.69 7.04 14.98
CA SER A 270 -24.66 5.61 15.25
C SER A 270 -25.12 5.31 16.68
N ILE A 271 -25.39 4.04 16.98
CA ILE A 271 -25.82 3.62 18.33
C ILE A 271 -24.69 3.90 19.33
N THR A 272 -23.46 3.55 18.96
CA THR A 272 -22.28 3.79 19.82
C THR A 272 -22.01 5.28 20.01
N PHE A 273 -22.26 6.11 18.99
CA PHE A 273 -22.16 7.57 19.12
C PHE A 273 -23.13 8.10 20.18
N LEU A 274 -24.40 7.68 20.15
CA LEU A 274 -25.39 8.06 21.17
C LEU A 274 -25.01 7.56 22.56
N MET A 275 -24.52 6.32 22.69
CA MET A 275 -24.02 5.80 23.98
C MET A 275 -22.84 6.61 24.51
N ARG A 276 -21.95 7.08 23.64
CA ARG A 276 -20.83 7.95 24.03
C ARG A 276 -21.30 9.33 24.50
N LEU A 277 -22.37 9.88 23.91
CA LEU A 277 -22.98 11.11 24.40
C LEU A 277 -23.62 10.91 25.79
N LEU A 278 -24.29 9.78 26.02
CA LEU A 278 -24.81 9.43 27.34
C LEU A 278 -23.67 9.28 28.35
N TYR A 279 -22.61 8.55 27.99
CA TYR A 279 -21.43 8.38 28.83
C TYR A 279 -20.74 9.71 29.16
N LEU A 280 -20.67 10.64 28.20
CA LEU A 280 -20.17 11.99 28.42
C LEU A 280 -21.05 12.74 29.44
N TYR A 281 -22.38 12.63 29.33
CA TYR A 281 -23.30 13.27 30.25
C TYR A 281 -23.22 12.70 31.67
N THR A 282 -23.17 11.37 31.83
CA THR A 282 -23.10 10.71 33.13
C THR A 282 -21.80 11.05 33.88
N ASN A 283 -20.66 11.09 33.17
CA ASN A 283 -19.35 11.29 33.81
C ASN A 283 -18.88 12.75 33.85
N ALA A 284 -19.60 13.69 33.26
CA ALA A 284 -19.21 15.09 33.27
C ALA A 284 -19.44 15.73 34.65
N GLU A 285 -18.44 16.47 35.14
CA GLU A 285 -18.56 17.31 36.32
C GLU A 285 -19.58 18.44 36.10
N ASP A 286 -19.52 19.09 34.92
CA ASP A 286 -20.52 20.08 34.48
C ASP A 286 -21.49 19.49 33.46
N LYS A 287 -22.68 19.13 33.96
CA LYS A 287 -23.78 18.61 33.14
C LYS A 287 -24.26 19.59 32.07
N LYS A 288 -24.16 20.91 32.31
CA LYS A 288 -24.61 21.92 31.33
C LYS A 288 -23.65 21.98 30.15
N ASP A 289 -22.35 21.94 30.41
CA ASP A 289 -21.33 21.87 29.36
C ASP A 289 -21.47 20.58 28.54
N ALA A 290 -21.67 19.43 29.20
CA ALA A 290 -21.89 18.15 28.52
C ALA A 290 -23.11 18.17 27.59
N ILE A 291 -24.23 18.73 28.04
CA ILE A 291 -25.43 18.91 27.19
C ILE A 291 -25.10 19.79 25.99
N ASN A 292 -24.45 20.95 26.20
CA ASN A 292 -24.12 21.86 25.10
C ASN A 292 -23.22 21.21 24.05
N ARG A 293 -22.19 20.48 24.48
CA ARG A 293 -21.30 19.72 23.58
C ARG A 293 -22.05 18.64 22.82
N SER A 294 -22.97 17.94 23.48
CA SER A 294 -23.78 16.88 22.86
C SER A 294 -24.74 17.44 21.82
N LEU A 295 -25.39 18.57 22.12
CA LEU A 295 -26.26 19.27 21.17
C LEU A 295 -25.49 19.78 19.96
N ILE A 296 -24.30 20.37 20.17
CA ILE A 296 -23.42 20.77 19.08
C ILE A 296 -23.06 19.56 18.22
N ALA A 297 -22.65 18.43 18.83
CA ALA A 297 -22.29 17.22 18.10
C ALA A 297 -23.46 16.65 17.28
N LEU A 298 -24.69 16.71 17.80
CA LEU A 298 -25.91 16.29 17.10
C LEU A 298 -26.33 17.27 16.00
N GLN A 299 -26.03 18.55 16.12
CA GLN A 299 -26.39 19.60 15.14
C GLN A 299 -25.34 19.78 14.04
N CYS A 300 -24.07 19.51 14.33
CA CYS A 300 -22.94 19.59 13.40
C CYS A 300 -23.22 19.02 12.00
N PRO A 301 -23.74 17.77 11.85
CA PRO A 301 -23.99 17.20 10.52
C PRO A 301 -24.98 17.98 9.63
N PHE A 302 -25.63 19.04 10.14
CA PHE A 302 -26.67 19.79 9.44
C PHE A 302 -26.28 21.24 9.11
N ASN A 303 -25.06 21.65 9.43
CA ASN A 303 -24.55 22.99 9.08
C ASN A 303 -24.33 23.08 7.56
N GLY A 304 -25.33 23.60 6.83
CA GLY A 304 -25.26 23.85 5.39
C GLY A 304 -26.53 23.51 4.61
N GLN A 305 -27.56 22.95 5.26
CA GLN A 305 -28.79 22.56 4.57
C GLN A 305 -29.94 23.57 4.78
N THR A 306 -30.94 23.52 3.88
CA THR A 306 -32.11 24.40 3.91
C THR A 306 -32.93 24.26 5.21
N SER A 307 -33.70 25.29 5.56
CA SER A 307 -34.55 25.27 6.77
C SER A 307 -35.53 24.09 6.81
N MET A 308 -36.00 23.60 5.66
CA MET A 308 -36.93 22.46 5.59
C MET A 308 -36.23 21.12 5.80
N THR A 309 -35.05 20.93 5.21
CA THR A 309 -34.24 19.72 5.41
C THR A 309 -33.78 19.61 6.86
N ASN A 310 -33.40 20.73 7.49
CA ASN A 310 -33.02 20.75 8.91
C ASN A 310 -34.15 20.27 9.83
N ARG A 311 -35.39 20.64 9.54
CA ARG A 311 -36.56 20.20 10.32
C ARG A 311 -36.83 18.70 10.17
N LEU A 312 -36.78 18.18 8.95
CA LEU A 312 -36.98 16.74 8.70
C LEU A 312 -35.89 15.92 9.38
N ILE A 313 -34.66 16.42 9.35
CA ILE A 313 -33.54 15.71 9.95
C ILE A 313 -33.60 15.77 11.48
N ASP A 314 -33.95 16.90 12.09
CA ASP A 314 -34.20 16.96 13.54
C ASP A 314 -35.26 15.93 13.97
N ILE A 315 -36.35 15.82 13.21
CA ILE A 315 -37.38 14.80 13.43
C ILE A 315 -36.77 13.39 13.32
N GLN A 316 -35.99 13.11 12.27
CA GLN A 316 -35.36 11.80 12.07
C GLN A 316 -34.36 11.47 13.19
N THR A 317 -33.53 12.42 13.61
CA THR A 317 -32.55 12.24 14.69
C THR A 317 -33.25 11.97 16.01
N ARG A 318 -34.37 12.65 16.31
CA ARG A 318 -35.18 12.35 17.50
C ARG A 318 -35.77 10.96 17.48
N PHE A 319 -36.38 10.55 16.36
CA PHE A 319 -36.91 9.19 16.21
C PHE A 319 -35.81 8.13 16.34
N HIS A 320 -34.68 8.35 15.69
CA HIS A 320 -33.52 7.46 15.79
C HIS A 320 -33.01 7.36 17.23
N THR A 321 -32.87 8.50 17.93
CA THR A 321 -32.42 8.52 19.33
C THR A 321 -33.40 7.78 20.23
N MET A 322 -34.70 8.01 20.07
CA MET A 322 -35.75 7.34 20.85
C MET A 322 -35.73 5.82 20.62
N TYR A 323 -35.62 5.39 19.36
CA TYR A 323 -35.48 3.97 19.02
C TYR A 323 -34.22 3.36 19.62
N THR A 324 -33.09 4.06 19.52
CA THR A 324 -31.80 3.59 20.07
C THR A 324 -31.85 3.46 21.59
N LEU A 325 -32.47 4.41 22.30
CA LEU A 325 -32.65 4.31 23.75
C LEU A 325 -33.52 3.10 24.15
N ASP A 326 -34.66 2.90 23.50
CA ASP A 326 -35.52 1.72 23.74
C ASP A 326 -34.77 0.41 23.42
N PHE A 327 -34.02 0.40 22.32
CA PHE A 327 -33.21 -0.75 21.90
C PHE A 327 -32.12 -1.10 22.94
N LEU A 328 -31.35 -0.11 23.40
CA LEU A 328 -30.29 -0.31 24.38
C LEU A 328 -30.83 -0.71 25.75
N TYR A 329 -31.99 -0.14 26.14
CA TYR A 329 -32.66 -0.46 27.38
C TYR A 329 -33.15 -1.92 27.38
N ARG A 330 -33.73 -2.40 26.27
CA ARG A 330 -34.15 -3.81 26.13
C ARG A 330 -32.99 -4.81 26.16
N LEU A 331 -31.79 -4.38 25.76
CA LEU A 331 -30.58 -5.20 25.81
C LEU A 331 -29.82 -5.07 27.15
N ASN A 332 -30.38 -4.37 28.14
CA ASN A 332 -29.77 -4.12 29.45
C ASN A 332 -28.39 -3.42 29.37
N PHE A 333 -28.14 -2.62 28.34
CA PHE A 333 -26.91 -1.83 28.23
C PHE A 333 -27.03 -0.43 28.84
N ILE A 334 -28.26 0.04 29.06
CA ILE A 334 -28.57 1.28 29.77
C ILE A 334 -29.64 1.06 30.84
N ASP A 335 -29.62 1.90 31.86
CA ASP A 335 -30.62 1.91 32.93
C ASP A 335 -31.82 2.81 32.61
N HIS A 336 -32.77 2.92 33.55
CA HIS A 336 -33.92 3.81 33.42
C HIS A 336 -33.57 5.31 33.44
N GLN A 337 -32.41 5.68 34.01
CA GLN A 337 -31.90 7.04 34.07
C GLN A 337 -31.07 7.42 32.82
N GLY A 338 -30.73 6.45 31.97
CA GLY A 338 -29.90 6.60 30.79
C GLY A 338 -28.40 6.35 31.02
N ASP A 339 -28.02 5.85 32.19
CA ASP A 339 -26.65 5.51 32.55
C ASP A 339 -26.25 4.16 31.96
N LEU A 340 -24.98 4.05 31.52
CA LEU A 340 -24.45 2.80 30.96
C LEU A 340 -24.26 1.75 32.05
N ILE A 341 -24.82 0.55 31.86
CA ILE A 341 -24.63 -0.61 32.76
C ILE A 341 -23.90 -1.75 32.03
N GLY A 342 -23.21 -2.60 32.81
CA GLY A 342 -22.70 -3.89 32.35
C GLY A 342 -21.67 -3.72 31.24
N LEU A 343 -21.95 -4.30 30.08
CA LEU A 343 -21.09 -4.21 28.90
C LEU A 343 -21.23 -2.88 28.12
N GLY A 344 -22.07 -1.95 28.57
CA GLY A 344 -22.28 -0.66 27.88
C GLY A 344 -21.00 0.16 27.71
N GLY A 345 -20.15 0.21 28.75
CA GLY A 345 -18.83 0.86 28.67
C GLY A 345 -17.86 0.13 27.73
N PHE A 346 -18.01 -1.17 27.55
CA PHE A 346 -17.19 -1.95 26.62
C PHE A 346 -17.60 -1.71 25.16
N ILE A 347 -18.90 -1.67 24.87
CA ILE A 347 -19.45 -1.38 23.54
C ILE A 347 -19.00 0.00 23.02
N THR A 348 -19.03 1.01 23.89
CA THR A 348 -18.61 2.38 23.52
C THR A 348 -17.15 2.49 23.10
N ASN A 349 -16.27 1.68 23.69
CA ASN A 349 -14.86 1.64 23.31
C ASN A 349 -14.66 0.97 21.93
N LEU A 350 -15.43 -0.08 21.62
CA LEU A 350 -15.38 -0.79 20.33
C LEU A 350 -16.22 -0.13 19.22
N HIS A 351 -16.35 1.19 19.21
CA HIS A 351 -17.17 1.93 18.26
C HIS A 351 -16.81 1.72 16.77
N ASP A 352 -15.54 1.46 16.46
CA ASP A 352 -15.07 1.23 15.09
C ASP A 352 -15.68 -0.02 14.43
N PHE A 353 -16.21 -0.95 15.24
CA PHE A 353 -16.74 -2.24 14.80
C PHE A 353 -18.27 -2.32 14.92
N GLU A 354 -18.98 -1.19 14.87
CA GLU A 354 -20.44 -1.21 14.81
C GLU A 354 -20.95 -1.83 13.50
N SER A 355 -21.91 -2.77 13.50
CA SER A 355 -22.77 -3.28 14.59
C SER A 355 -22.27 -4.56 15.29
N ALA A 356 -21.11 -5.08 14.88
CA ALA A 356 -20.56 -6.33 15.41
C ALA A 356 -20.23 -6.25 16.91
N ASN A 357 -19.84 -5.08 17.41
CA ASN A 357 -19.59 -4.83 18.83
C ASN A 357 -20.83 -5.05 19.72
N ILE A 358 -22.02 -4.61 19.29
CA ILE A 358 -23.29 -4.79 20.01
C ILE A 358 -23.67 -6.27 20.00
N LEU A 359 -23.55 -6.91 18.84
CA LEU A 359 -23.81 -8.36 18.71
C LEU A 359 -22.86 -9.15 19.60
N PHE A 360 -21.57 -8.81 19.61
CA PHE A 360 -20.57 -9.46 20.45
C PHE A 360 -20.89 -9.31 21.94
N ALA A 361 -21.28 -8.12 22.39
CA ALA A 361 -21.70 -7.90 23.77
C ALA A 361 -22.96 -8.71 24.12
N TYR A 362 -23.93 -8.81 23.21
CA TYR A 362 -25.11 -9.65 23.40
C TYR A 362 -24.73 -11.14 23.50
N LEU A 363 -23.83 -11.63 22.63
CA LEU A 363 -23.37 -13.03 22.66
C LEU A 363 -22.63 -13.37 23.95
N LEU A 364 -21.85 -12.43 24.49
CA LEU A 364 -21.22 -12.55 25.81
C LEU A 364 -22.26 -12.66 26.93
N ASP A 365 -23.31 -11.82 26.90
CA ASP A 365 -24.37 -11.84 27.90
C ASP A 365 -25.20 -13.14 27.84
N THR A 366 -25.44 -13.68 26.64
CA THR A 366 -26.10 -14.98 26.45
C THR A 366 -25.25 -16.19 26.84
N LYS A 367 -24.01 -15.98 27.31
CA LYS A 367 -23.06 -17.04 27.70
C LYS A 367 -22.70 -18.02 26.57
N LEU A 368 -22.92 -17.66 25.31
CA LEU A 368 -22.65 -18.55 24.16
C LEU A 368 -21.19 -19.01 24.13
N PHE A 369 -20.25 -18.09 24.41
CA PHE A 369 -18.81 -18.41 24.44
C PHE A 369 -18.44 -19.39 25.57
N HIS A 370 -19.25 -19.51 26.61
CA HIS A 370 -19.04 -20.51 27.67
C HIS A 370 -19.55 -21.89 27.28
N GLU A 371 -20.44 -21.99 26.29
CA GLU A 371 -20.94 -23.25 25.75
C GLU A 371 -20.04 -23.80 24.63
N MET A 372 -19.20 -22.94 24.03
CA MET A 372 -18.23 -23.31 23.01
C MET A 372 -16.95 -23.88 23.63
N ASN A 373 -16.64 -25.14 23.36
CA ASN A 373 -15.45 -25.82 23.88
C ASN A 373 -14.23 -25.75 22.94
N ASP A 374 -14.41 -25.34 21.68
CA ASP A 374 -13.37 -25.32 20.65
C ASP A 374 -12.84 -23.90 20.42
N GLU A 375 -11.55 -23.68 20.68
CA GLU A 375 -10.87 -22.39 20.49
C GLU A 375 -10.89 -21.96 19.02
N GLU A 376 -10.84 -22.89 18.06
CA GLU A 376 -10.86 -22.57 16.63
C GLU A 376 -12.23 -22.01 16.20
N GLU A 377 -13.32 -22.51 16.77
CA GLU A 377 -14.67 -22.02 16.49
C GLU A 377 -14.86 -20.59 17.01
N ILE A 378 -14.32 -20.28 18.19
CA ILE A 378 -14.36 -18.94 18.77
C ILE A 378 -13.55 -17.96 17.90
N VAL A 379 -12.35 -18.34 17.49
CA VAL A 379 -11.49 -17.50 16.62
C VAL A 379 -12.18 -17.24 15.28
N ASN A 380 -12.82 -18.25 14.68
CA ASN A 380 -13.58 -18.10 13.45
C ASN A 380 -14.79 -17.16 13.63
N LEU A 381 -15.55 -17.31 14.71
CA LEU A 381 -16.69 -16.43 15.02
C LEU A 381 -16.24 -14.97 15.21
N LEU A 382 -15.15 -14.74 15.95
CA LEU A 382 -14.58 -13.41 16.13
C LEU A 382 -14.07 -12.83 14.79
N ALA A 383 -13.46 -13.65 13.95
CA ALA A 383 -13.06 -13.23 12.62
C ALA A 383 -14.26 -12.84 11.75
N TYR A 384 -15.39 -13.56 11.83
CA TYR A 384 -16.63 -13.18 11.13
C TYR A 384 -17.24 -11.88 11.65
N LEU A 385 -17.16 -11.64 12.96
CA LEU A 385 -17.71 -10.43 13.58
C LEU A 385 -16.86 -9.20 13.25
N PHE A 386 -15.54 -9.29 13.39
CA PHE A 386 -14.65 -8.13 13.40
C PHE A 386 -13.83 -7.94 12.12
N THR A 387 -13.82 -8.90 11.20
CA THR A 387 -13.08 -8.76 9.93
C THR A 387 -14.01 -8.72 8.72
N SER A 388 -13.68 -7.89 7.74
CA SER A 388 -14.40 -7.81 6.46
C SER A 388 -14.02 -8.94 5.48
N MET A 389 -13.29 -9.95 5.96
CA MET A 389 -12.89 -11.10 5.14
C MET A 389 -13.96 -12.19 5.27
N PRO A 390 -14.67 -12.56 4.19
CA PRO A 390 -15.45 -13.78 4.20
C PRO A 390 -14.47 -14.94 4.31
N LEU A 391 -14.30 -15.50 5.52
CA LEU A 391 -13.65 -16.79 5.66
C LEU A 391 -14.48 -17.80 4.86
N LEU A 392 -13.84 -18.50 3.91
CA LEU A 392 -14.46 -19.63 3.24
C LEU A 392 -14.88 -20.60 4.34
N MET A 393 -16.19 -20.72 4.56
CA MET A 393 -16.75 -21.87 5.25
C MET A 393 -16.21 -23.10 4.53
N THR A 394 -15.20 -23.75 5.12
CA THR A 394 -14.73 -25.05 4.65
C THR A 394 -15.96 -25.95 4.63
N GLN A 395 -16.33 -26.42 3.43
CA GLN A 395 -17.57 -27.17 3.13
C GLN A 395 -17.71 -28.49 3.92
N GLN A 396 -16.87 -28.77 4.92
CA GLN A 396 -16.84 -30.03 5.65
C GLN A 396 -17.80 -30.10 6.86
N ARG A 397 -18.41 -28.99 7.31
CA ARG A 397 -19.43 -29.00 8.39
C ARG A 397 -20.87 -28.71 7.90
N ALA A 398 -21.17 -28.96 6.63
CA ALA A 398 -22.53 -28.80 6.08
C ALA A 398 -23.52 -29.95 6.45
N ASN A 399 -23.11 -30.93 7.27
CA ASN A 399 -23.91 -32.13 7.56
C ASN A 399 -24.53 -32.20 8.98
N SER A 400 -24.48 -31.13 9.79
CA SER A 400 -25.35 -31.02 10.96
C SER A 400 -26.49 -30.04 10.66
N PRO A 401 -27.76 -30.47 10.67
CA PRO A 401 -28.87 -29.59 10.40
C PRO A 401 -29.11 -28.76 11.66
N LEU A 402 -28.49 -27.58 11.73
CA LEU A 402 -29.06 -26.48 12.50
C LEU A 402 -30.45 -26.22 11.90
N SER A 403 -31.46 -26.68 12.64
CA SER A 403 -32.87 -26.70 12.26
C SER A 403 -33.28 -25.35 11.68
N MET A 404 -34.01 -25.39 10.58
CA MET A 404 -34.57 -24.24 9.87
C MET A 404 -35.43 -23.32 10.77
N LYS A 405 -35.77 -23.75 12.00
CA LYS A 405 -36.42 -22.93 13.04
C LYS A 405 -35.52 -21.80 13.57
N ASP A 406 -34.20 -21.96 13.60
CA ASP A 406 -33.29 -20.95 14.16
C ASP A 406 -32.92 -19.85 13.14
N LYS A 407 -32.99 -20.18 11.84
CA LYS A 407 -32.75 -19.22 10.75
C LYS A 407 -33.91 -18.24 10.52
N ILE A 408 -35.13 -18.57 10.99
CA ILE A 408 -36.32 -17.73 10.83
C ILE A 408 -36.51 -16.76 12.01
N LEU A 409 -35.87 -16.99 13.16
CA LEU A 409 -35.92 -16.04 14.29
C LEU A 409 -35.14 -14.74 14.04
N PHE A 410 -34.14 -14.75 13.15
CA PHE A 410 -33.30 -13.58 12.89
C PHE A 410 -33.91 -12.52 11.97
N ASN A 411 -34.98 -12.85 11.22
CA ASN A 411 -35.62 -11.90 10.27
C ASN A 411 -37.09 -11.59 10.57
N SER A 412 -37.75 -12.31 11.48
CA SER A 412 -39.20 -12.14 11.70
C SER A 412 -39.61 -11.60 13.08
N LYS A 413 -38.70 -11.50 14.05
CA LYS A 413 -38.99 -10.89 15.37
C LYS A 413 -38.52 -9.44 15.53
N PHE A 414 -37.64 -8.95 14.65
CA PHE A 414 -37.24 -7.54 14.62
C PHE A 414 -38.24 -6.63 13.89
N CYS A 415 -39.15 -7.21 13.11
CA CYS A 415 -40.26 -6.49 12.48
C CYS A 415 -41.58 -6.87 13.15
N LEU A 416 -42.21 -5.89 13.80
CA LEU A 416 -43.63 -5.88 14.17
C LEU A 416 -44.07 -6.84 15.31
N ARG A 417 -43.59 -6.60 16.54
CA ARG A 417 -44.46 -6.83 17.71
C ARG A 417 -44.48 -5.62 18.64
N THR A 418 -45.69 -5.05 18.70
CA THR A 418 -46.29 -4.23 19.76
C THR A 418 -45.66 -2.85 20.01
N VAL A 419 -46.08 -1.87 19.20
CA VAL A 419 -46.40 -0.55 19.74
C VAL A 419 -47.59 -0.77 20.69
N SER A 420 -47.44 -0.49 21.99
CA SER A 420 -48.58 -0.55 22.90
C SER A 420 -49.61 0.52 22.48
N PRO A 421 -50.92 0.24 22.59
CA PRO A 421 -51.95 1.23 22.25
C PRO A 421 -51.87 2.52 23.09
N GLU A 422 -51.11 2.54 24.19
CA GLU A 422 -50.92 3.71 25.05
C GLU A 422 -49.93 4.74 24.46
N ILE A 423 -49.07 4.36 23.51
CA ILE A 423 -48.13 5.28 22.84
C ILE A 423 -48.78 5.97 21.62
N ARG A 424 -49.97 5.53 21.19
CA ARG A 424 -50.71 6.21 20.09
C ARG A 424 -51.50 7.44 20.53
N SER A 425 -51.64 7.71 21.83
CA SER A 425 -52.50 8.78 22.36
C SER A 425 -51.76 9.88 23.13
N ARG A 426 -50.43 9.97 23.02
CA ARG A 426 -49.60 11.10 23.48
C ARG A 426 -48.65 11.50 22.38
#